data_AF-A0AAD9DKF1-F1
#
_entry.id   AF-A0AAD9DKF1-F1
#
_cell.length_a   1.000
_cell.length_b   1.000
_cell.length_c   1.000
_cell.angle_alpha   90.00
_cell.angle_beta   90.00
_cell.angle_gamma   90.00
#
_symmetry.space_group_name_H-M   'P 1'
#
loop_
_entity.id
_entity.type
_entity.pdbx_description
1 polymer ?
#
loop_
_entity_poly.entity_id
_entity_poly.type
_entity_poly.pdbx_seq_one_letter_code
_entity_poly.pdbx_strand_id
1 'polypeptide(L)'
;MLLFLIILTPQADALANKPFIRKLRGVIPANYPLSLPWYEDGLNFSCTGCGKCCKVDGDVWLAPEEVPPITQHLGLNLSEFRSNYIKAEITPSDGNEEESWMCLKRDEGACVFLGKDNRCSIYDHRPVQCRTYPFWPSLLSEEAAWLEEAVLPDEVTIDEGSSERHWSPELGGCEGIAVTTTNEIKEGEASDSDDEQESTLFKEKRLKQK
;
A
#
# COMPACT_ATOMS: atom_id res chain seq x y z
N MET A 1 18.12 -51.63 -1.17
CA MET A 1 17.88 -50.71 -0.05
C MET A 1 18.92 -49.58 -0.15
N LEU A 2 18.69 -48.60 -1.02
CA LEU A 2 19.49 -47.38 -1.06
C LEU A 2 18.50 -46.22 -1.18
N LEU A 3 18.46 -45.45 -0.09
CA LEU A 3 17.51 -44.39 0.20
C LEU A 3 17.60 -43.26 -0.83
N PHE A 4 16.43 -42.87 -1.32
CA PHE A 4 16.16 -41.53 -1.83
C PHE A 4 16.61 -40.49 -0.81
N LEU A 5 17.62 -39.68 -1.16
CA LEU A 5 17.89 -38.40 -0.52
C LEU A 5 17.79 -37.33 -1.60
N ILE A 6 16.54 -36.98 -1.91
CA ILE A 6 16.21 -35.74 -2.61
C ILE A 6 16.57 -34.63 -1.64
N ILE A 7 17.65 -33.91 -1.94
CA ILE A 7 17.98 -32.64 -1.32
C ILE A 7 16.90 -31.66 -1.77
N LEU A 8 15.88 -31.47 -0.93
CA LEU A 8 14.92 -30.38 -1.07
C LEU A 8 15.67 -29.10 -0.70
N THR A 9 16.22 -28.44 -1.71
CA THR A 9 16.82 -27.13 -1.56
C THR A 9 15.72 -26.11 -1.24
N PRO A 10 15.87 -25.28 -0.18
CA PRO A 10 14.92 -24.21 0.15
C PRO A 10 14.74 -23.16 -0.98
N GLN A 11 15.56 -23.24 -2.04
CA GLN A 11 15.41 -22.48 -3.27
C GLN A 11 14.16 -22.83 -4.09
N ALA A 12 13.62 -24.05 -3.96
CA ALA A 12 12.42 -24.45 -4.70
C ALA A 12 11.18 -23.69 -4.21
N ASP A 13 11.04 -23.48 -2.89
CA ASP A 13 9.91 -22.77 -2.30
C ASP A 13 9.99 -21.26 -2.55
N ALA A 14 11.20 -20.69 -2.55
CA ALA A 14 11.42 -19.29 -2.90
C ALA A 14 11.06 -18.96 -4.36
N LEU A 15 11.00 -19.96 -5.26
CA LEU A 15 10.57 -19.80 -6.65
C LEU A 15 9.08 -20.08 -6.86
N ALA A 16 8.43 -20.81 -5.95
CA ALA A 16 7.01 -21.16 -6.04
C ALA A 16 6.08 -19.96 -5.77
N ASN A 17 6.50 -19.01 -4.93
CA ASN A 17 5.73 -17.82 -4.54
C ASN A 17 6.01 -16.57 -5.39
N LYS A 18 6.77 -16.68 -6.48
CA LYS A 18 7.04 -15.55 -7.35
C LYS A 18 5.89 -15.34 -8.34
N PRO A 19 5.45 -14.09 -8.61
CA PRO A 19 4.38 -13.80 -9.56
C PRO A 19 4.70 -14.43 -10.92
N PHE A 20 3.68 -14.92 -11.64
CA PHE A 20 3.80 -15.66 -12.90
C PHE A 20 4.78 -15.02 -13.92
N ILE A 21 4.87 -13.69 -13.94
CA ILE A 21 5.79 -12.88 -14.76
C ILE A 21 7.26 -13.23 -14.50
N ARG A 22 7.63 -13.60 -13.26
CA ARG A 22 9.01 -13.94 -12.88
C ARG A 22 9.47 -15.31 -13.42
N LYS A 23 8.54 -16.23 -13.70
CA LYS A 23 8.82 -17.47 -14.45
C LYS A 23 9.10 -17.19 -15.92
N LEU A 24 8.58 -16.09 -16.46
CA LEU A 24 8.81 -15.67 -17.83
C LEU A 24 10.15 -14.94 -18.02
N ARG A 25 10.87 -14.48 -16.97
CA ARG A 25 12.21 -13.88 -17.15
C ARG A 25 13.24 -14.80 -17.81
N GLY A 26 13.10 -16.12 -17.67
CA GLY A 26 13.92 -17.11 -18.38
C GLY A 26 13.44 -17.43 -19.79
N VAL A 27 12.27 -16.91 -20.19
CA VAL A 27 11.56 -17.21 -21.44
C VAL A 27 11.43 -15.98 -22.34
N ILE A 28 11.36 -14.78 -21.75
CA ILE A 28 11.37 -13.49 -22.43
C ILE A 28 12.82 -13.24 -22.89
N PRO A 29 13.09 -13.19 -24.20
CA PRO A 29 14.43 -12.91 -24.71
C PRO A 29 14.94 -11.58 -24.17
N ALA A 30 16.25 -11.46 -23.91
CA ALA A 30 16.87 -10.20 -23.50
C ALA A 30 16.59 -9.02 -24.46
N ASN A 31 16.20 -9.31 -25.70
CA ASN A 31 15.84 -8.34 -26.74
C ASN A 31 14.32 -8.12 -26.90
N TYR A 32 13.50 -8.53 -25.93
CA TYR A 32 12.06 -8.27 -25.98
C TYR A 32 11.78 -6.78 -25.76
N PRO A 33 10.92 -6.14 -26.59
CA PRO A 33 10.78 -4.68 -26.62
C PRO A 33 9.99 -4.07 -25.43
N LEU A 34 9.69 -4.85 -24.39
CA LEU A 34 9.01 -4.39 -23.20
C LEU A 34 9.95 -4.57 -21.99
N SER A 35 10.56 -3.47 -21.54
CA SER A 35 11.15 -3.41 -20.20
C SER A 35 10.05 -3.64 -19.17
N LEU A 36 10.30 -4.50 -18.20
CA LEU A 36 9.39 -4.69 -17.08
C LEU A 36 9.32 -3.39 -16.26
N PRO A 37 8.15 -3.04 -15.70
CA PRO A 37 8.04 -1.85 -14.86
C PRO A 37 8.94 -1.97 -13.62
N TRP A 38 9.37 -0.85 -13.05
CA TRP A 38 10.24 -0.85 -11.86
C TRP A 38 9.59 -1.55 -10.65
N TYR A 39 8.25 -1.57 -10.60
CA TYR A 39 7.46 -2.26 -9.59
C TYR A 39 7.14 -3.73 -9.93
N GLU A 40 7.88 -4.37 -10.83
CA GLU A 40 7.64 -5.76 -11.26
C GLU A 40 7.65 -6.78 -10.12
N ASP A 41 8.43 -6.53 -9.07
CA ASP A 41 8.52 -7.37 -7.87
C ASP A 41 7.40 -7.08 -6.86
N GLY A 42 6.48 -6.18 -7.19
CA GLY A 42 5.36 -5.76 -6.36
C GLY A 42 5.65 -4.47 -5.60
N LEU A 43 4.57 -3.90 -5.06
CA LEU A 43 4.59 -2.70 -4.22
C LEU A 43 4.09 -3.06 -2.84
N ASN A 44 4.77 -2.56 -1.82
CA ASN A 44 4.34 -2.74 -0.45
C ASN A 44 3.40 -1.60 -0.05
N PHE A 45 2.12 -1.93 0.10
CA PHE A 45 1.08 -0.98 0.46
C PHE A 45 0.03 -1.62 1.37
N SER A 46 -0.32 -0.91 2.44
CA SER A 46 -1.48 -1.23 3.28
C SER A 46 -2.17 0.06 3.74
N CYS A 47 -3.44 0.23 3.37
CA CYS A 47 -4.21 1.40 3.81
C CYS A 47 -4.30 1.46 5.34
N THR A 48 -3.81 2.54 5.96
CA THR A 48 -3.86 2.75 7.42
C THR A 48 -5.22 3.25 7.91
N GLY A 49 -6.09 3.70 6.99
CA GLY A 49 -7.38 4.28 7.34
C GLY A 49 -7.28 5.68 7.97
N CYS A 50 -6.15 6.38 7.82
CA CYS A 50 -5.91 7.70 8.43
C CYS A 50 -6.74 8.85 7.85
N GLY A 51 -7.39 8.66 6.69
CA GLY A 51 -8.20 9.69 6.03
C GLY A 51 -7.41 10.83 5.39
N LYS A 52 -6.07 10.79 5.42
CA LYS A 52 -5.19 11.82 4.84
C LYS A 52 -5.44 12.05 3.35
N CYS A 53 -5.66 10.99 2.57
CA CYS A 53 -6.02 11.10 1.14
C CYS A 53 -7.35 11.86 0.89
N CYS A 54 -8.26 11.90 1.87
CA CYS A 54 -9.50 12.66 1.77
C CYS A 54 -9.31 14.17 2.07
N LYS A 55 -8.17 14.56 2.64
CA LYS A 55 -7.84 15.93 3.05
C LYS A 55 -6.91 16.65 2.08
N VAL A 56 -6.34 15.94 1.12
CA VAL A 56 -5.52 16.53 0.05
C VAL A 56 -6.43 17.21 -0.96
N ASP A 57 -6.08 18.43 -1.38
CA ASP A 57 -6.82 19.16 -2.41
C ASP A 57 -6.88 18.37 -3.72
N GLY A 58 -8.01 18.50 -4.41
CA GLY A 58 -8.26 17.78 -5.67
C GLY A 58 -9.74 17.48 -5.90
N ASP A 59 -10.07 17.24 -7.16
CA ASP A 59 -11.41 16.93 -7.63
C ASP A 59 -11.57 15.42 -7.80
N VAL A 60 -12.59 14.85 -7.16
CA VAL A 60 -12.98 13.46 -7.35
C VAL A 60 -14.20 13.44 -8.26
N TRP A 61 -13.99 13.00 -9.49
CA TRP A 61 -15.05 12.82 -10.48
C TRP A 61 -15.54 11.38 -10.46
N LEU A 62 -16.85 11.24 -10.37
CA LEU A 62 -17.58 9.99 -10.49
C LEU A 62 -17.95 9.79 -11.96
N ALA A 63 -17.60 8.61 -12.48
CA ALA A 63 -18.21 8.12 -13.71
C ALA A 63 -19.69 7.78 -13.46
N PRO A 64 -20.55 7.81 -14.48
CA PRO A 64 -21.98 7.56 -14.32
C PRO A 64 -22.30 6.22 -13.65
N GLU A 65 -21.52 5.18 -13.95
CA GLU A 65 -21.68 3.84 -13.41
C GLU A 65 -21.34 3.74 -11.92
N GLU A 66 -20.62 4.72 -11.37
CA GLU A 66 -20.23 4.77 -9.96
C GLU A 66 -21.31 5.39 -9.07
N VAL A 67 -22.25 6.14 -9.65
CA VAL A 67 -23.30 6.85 -8.90
C VAL A 67 -24.33 5.89 -8.30
N PRO A 68 -24.94 4.92 -9.04
CA PRO A 68 -25.94 4.01 -8.49
C PRO A 68 -25.51 3.23 -7.22
N PRO A 69 -24.32 2.60 -7.15
CA PRO A 69 -23.93 1.88 -5.94
C PRO A 69 -23.75 2.81 -4.73
N ILE A 70 -23.30 4.05 -4.93
CA ILE A 70 -23.16 5.03 -3.86
C ILE A 70 -24.54 5.50 -3.37
N THR A 71 -25.43 5.87 -4.28
CA THR A 71 -26.78 6.34 -3.91
C THR A 71 -27.60 5.24 -3.25
N GLN A 72 -27.50 4.00 -3.73
CA GLN A 72 -28.12 2.84 -3.11
C GLN A 72 -27.59 2.60 -1.69
N HIS A 73 -26.28 2.70 -1.48
CA HIS A 73 -25.67 2.57 -0.15
C HIS A 73 -26.17 3.65 0.81
N LEU A 74 -26.31 4.89 0.32
CA LEU A 74 -26.78 6.02 1.12
C LEU A 74 -28.31 6.04 1.30
N GLY A 75 -29.05 5.22 0.55
CA GLY A 75 -30.52 5.22 0.54
C GLY A 75 -31.12 6.50 -0.03
N LEU A 76 -30.43 7.14 -0.99
CA LEU A 76 -30.83 8.42 -1.58
C LEU A 76 -31.23 8.24 -3.04
N ASN A 77 -32.13 9.11 -3.50
CA ASN A 77 -32.35 9.26 -4.94
C ASN A 77 -31.30 10.19 -5.58
N LEU A 78 -31.26 10.23 -6.91
CA LEU A 78 -30.26 11.01 -7.65
C LEU A 78 -30.33 12.52 -7.38
N SER A 79 -31.54 13.07 -7.21
CA SER A 79 -31.72 14.50 -6.93
C SER A 79 -31.18 14.89 -5.56
N GLU A 80 -31.47 14.08 -4.53
CA GLU A 80 -30.91 14.24 -3.18
C GLU A 80 -29.39 14.10 -3.20
N PHE A 81 -28.88 13.11 -3.93
CA PHE A 81 -27.44 12.89 -4.05
C PHE A 81 -26.72 14.09 -4.68
N ARG A 82 -27.24 14.62 -5.80
CA ARG A 82 -26.75 15.84 -6.43
C ARG A 82 -26.73 17.01 -5.45
N SER A 83 -27.87 17.27 -4.81
CA SER A 83 -28.02 18.40 -3.90
C SER A 83 -27.07 18.31 -2.70
N ASN A 84 -26.88 17.12 -2.15
CA ASN A 84 -26.11 16.94 -0.92
C ASN A 84 -24.61 16.80 -1.18
N TYR A 85 -24.19 16.08 -2.23
CA TYR A 85 -22.80 15.60 -2.38
C TYR A 85 -22.07 16.09 -3.63
N ILE A 86 -22.74 16.71 -4.61
CA ILE A 86 -22.12 17.08 -5.89
C ILE A 86 -21.92 18.59 -6.01
N LYS A 87 -20.72 19.02 -6.41
CA LYS A 87 -20.38 20.44 -6.63
C LYS A 87 -20.43 20.87 -8.09
N ALA A 88 -20.23 19.94 -9.00
CA ALA A 88 -20.25 20.18 -10.44
C ALA A 88 -20.71 18.91 -11.18
N GLU A 89 -21.36 19.08 -12.31
CA GLU A 89 -21.88 18.00 -13.15
C GLU A 89 -21.65 18.35 -14.62
N ILE A 90 -21.23 17.36 -15.42
CA ILE A 90 -21.08 17.47 -16.86
C ILE A 90 -22.03 16.47 -17.49
N THR A 91 -23.11 16.98 -18.08
CA THR A 91 -24.10 16.18 -18.79
C THR A 91 -23.76 16.10 -20.28
N PRO A 92 -23.89 14.94 -20.94
CA PRO A 92 -23.72 14.83 -22.37
C PRO A 92 -24.65 15.74 -23.17
N SER A 93 -24.27 16.03 -24.42
CA SER A 93 -24.99 16.99 -25.27
C SER A 93 -26.41 16.58 -25.66
N ASP A 94 -26.72 15.28 -25.59
CA ASP A 94 -28.06 14.75 -25.83
C ASP A 94 -29.00 14.93 -24.63
N GLY A 95 -28.49 15.41 -23.49
CA GLY A 95 -29.25 15.67 -22.28
C GLY A 95 -29.50 14.44 -21.41
N ASN A 96 -28.84 13.30 -21.67
CA ASN A 96 -29.00 12.12 -20.82
C ASN A 96 -28.30 12.30 -19.47
N GLU A 97 -29.08 12.71 -18.46
CA GLU A 97 -28.63 12.90 -17.09
C GLU A 97 -28.06 11.63 -16.42
N GLU A 98 -28.44 10.44 -16.88
CA GLU A 98 -27.93 9.17 -16.34
C GLU A 98 -26.48 8.89 -16.80
N GLU A 99 -25.99 9.61 -17.80
CA GLU A 99 -24.62 9.54 -18.32
C GLU A 99 -23.76 10.74 -17.88
N SER A 100 -24.25 11.54 -16.92
CA SER A 100 -23.51 12.67 -16.37
C SER A 100 -22.31 12.24 -15.53
N TRP A 101 -21.18 12.92 -15.74
CA TRP A 101 -20.05 12.88 -14.81
C TRP A 101 -20.28 13.86 -13.66
N MET A 102 -20.05 13.42 -12.42
CA MET A 102 -20.34 14.21 -11.22
C MET A 102 -19.10 14.42 -10.35
N CYS A 103 -18.82 15.66 -9.96
CA CYS A 103 -17.69 15.99 -9.09
C CYS A 103 -18.14 16.11 -7.63
N LEU A 104 -17.49 15.38 -6.73
CA LEU A 104 -17.80 15.41 -5.30
C LEU A 104 -17.52 16.77 -4.67
N LYS A 105 -18.39 17.15 -3.73
CA LYS A 105 -18.18 18.28 -2.83
C LYS A 105 -17.02 18.02 -1.87
N ARG A 106 -16.49 19.13 -1.38
CA ARG A 106 -15.55 19.17 -0.28
C ARG A 106 -16.03 20.20 0.73
N ASP A 107 -15.94 19.85 2.00
CA ASP A 107 -16.31 20.68 3.13
C ASP A 107 -15.07 20.89 4.00
N GLU A 108 -14.77 22.16 4.34
CA GLU A 108 -13.64 22.53 5.21
C GLU A 108 -12.29 21.90 4.78
N GLY A 109 -12.06 21.80 3.48
CA GLY A 109 -10.81 21.23 2.92
C GLY A 109 -10.78 19.71 2.82
N ALA A 110 -11.84 19.00 3.20
CA ALA A 110 -11.92 17.53 3.11
C ALA A 110 -13.05 17.05 2.20
N CYS A 111 -12.93 15.83 1.68
CA CYS A 111 -14.02 15.15 0.98
C CYS A 111 -15.30 15.08 1.85
N VAL A 112 -16.46 15.31 1.25
CA VAL A 112 -17.79 15.26 1.91
C VAL A 112 -18.10 13.92 2.60
N PHE A 113 -17.44 12.84 2.21
CA PHE A 113 -17.59 11.51 2.82
C PHE A 113 -16.58 11.21 3.93
N LEU A 114 -15.72 12.16 4.32
CA LEU A 114 -14.82 11.96 5.45
C LEU A 114 -15.59 12.15 6.77
N GLY A 115 -15.74 11.06 7.52
CA GLY A 115 -16.35 11.07 8.84
C GLY A 115 -15.49 11.77 9.89
N LYS A 116 -16.11 12.14 11.01
CA LYS A 116 -15.43 12.77 12.17
C LYS A 116 -14.37 11.87 12.83
N ASP A 117 -14.45 10.57 12.57
CA ASP A 117 -13.49 9.55 12.99
C ASP A 117 -12.31 9.39 12.02
N ASN A 118 -12.18 10.30 11.04
CA ASN A 118 -11.22 10.24 9.93
C ASN A 118 -11.39 9.01 9.00
N ARG A 119 -12.58 8.39 8.99
CA ARG A 119 -12.88 7.26 8.09
C ARG A 119 -13.79 7.69 6.95
N CYS A 120 -13.54 7.16 5.76
CA CYS A 120 -14.44 7.35 4.63
C CYS A 120 -15.74 6.58 4.88
N SER A 121 -16.87 7.28 4.90
CA SER A 121 -18.18 6.68 5.16
C SER A 121 -18.67 5.76 4.04
N ILE A 122 -18.13 5.93 2.82
CA ILE A 122 -18.44 5.08 1.66
C ILE A 122 -17.25 4.18 1.25
N TYR A 123 -16.43 3.74 2.21
CA TYR A 123 -15.15 3.05 1.91
C TYR A 123 -15.28 1.89 0.90
N ASP A 124 -16.32 1.04 1.03
CA ASP A 124 -16.55 -0.11 0.14
C ASP A 124 -17.15 0.29 -1.21
N HIS A 125 -17.69 1.50 -1.31
CA HIS A 125 -18.29 2.10 -2.50
C HIS A 125 -17.47 3.27 -3.04
N ARG A 126 -16.20 3.39 -2.64
CA ARG A 126 -15.29 4.43 -3.14
C ARG A 126 -15.21 4.41 -4.67
N PRO A 127 -15.20 5.58 -5.32
CA PRO A 127 -14.97 5.67 -6.76
C PRO A 127 -13.56 5.18 -7.11
N VAL A 128 -13.34 4.83 -8.37
CA VAL A 128 -12.12 4.30 -8.96
C VAL A 128 -10.93 5.19 -8.61
N GLN A 129 -11.08 6.52 -8.68
CA GLN A 129 -10.02 7.46 -8.31
C GLN A 129 -9.54 7.22 -6.86
N CYS A 130 -10.48 7.15 -5.91
CA CYS A 130 -10.16 6.92 -4.49
C CYS A 130 -9.77 5.47 -4.18
N ARG A 131 -10.28 4.49 -4.95
CA ARG A 131 -10.00 3.06 -4.76
C ARG A 131 -8.62 2.68 -5.27
N THR A 132 -8.17 3.33 -6.35
CA THR A 132 -6.87 3.03 -6.99
C THR A 132 -5.73 3.82 -6.39
N TYR A 133 -5.96 4.89 -5.62
CA TYR A 133 -4.88 5.57 -4.89
C TYR A 133 -4.22 4.62 -3.86
N PRO A 134 -2.87 4.58 -3.76
CA PRO A 134 -1.86 5.41 -4.43
C PRO A 134 -1.29 4.81 -5.74
N PHE A 135 -1.92 3.80 -6.33
CA PHE A 135 -1.49 3.16 -7.58
C PHE A 135 -1.87 3.95 -8.85
N TRP A 136 -1.87 5.27 -8.78
CA TRP A 136 -2.16 6.11 -9.93
C TRP A 136 -1.01 6.07 -10.94
N PRO A 137 -1.28 6.17 -12.26
CA PRO A 137 -0.23 6.15 -13.27
C PRO A 137 0.90 7.16 -13.04
N SER A 138 0.59 8.34 -12.47
CA SER A 138 1.57 9.37 -12.13
C SER A 138 2.49 9.00 -10.97
N LEU A 139 2.02 8.16 -10.04
CA LEU A 139 2.83 7.65 -8.92
C LEU A 139 3.59 6.38 -9.29
N LEU A 140 3.15 5.69 -10.34
CA LEU A 140 3.78 4.48 -10.87
C LEU A 140 4.76 4.76 -12.02
N SER A 141 4.89 6.01 -12.49
CA SER A 141 5.77 6.35 -13.61
C SER A 141 7.24 6.13 -13.28
N GLU A 142 7.64 6.42 -12.04
CA GLU A 142 9.00 6.26 -11.54
C GLU A 142 8.99 5.92 -10.05
N GLU A 143 10.01 5.20 -9.60
CA GLU A 143 10.17 4.81 -8.19
C GLU A 143 10.26 6.03 -7.27
N ALA A 144 10.89 7.11 -7.72
CA ALA A 144 11.01 8.35 -6.97
C ALA A 144 9.65 8.96 -6.62
N ALA A 145 8.70 9.01 -7.56
CA ALA A 145 7.36 9.53 -7.33
C ALA A 145 6.59 8.71 -6.29
N TRP A 146 6.75 7.39 -6.31
CA TRP A 146 6.18 6.50 -5.30
C TRP A 146 6.76 6.75 -3.90
N LEU A 147 8.08 6.95 -3.81
CA LEU A 147 8.77 7.23 -2.54
C LEU A 147 8.47 8.64 -2.00
N GLU A 148 8.33 9.65 -2.87
CA GLU A 148 7.96 11.02 -2.48
C GLU A 148 6.52 11.11 -1.95
N GLU A 149 5.64 10.24 -2.44
CA GLU A 149 4.27 10.12 -1.93
C GLU A 149 4.23 9.46 -0.55
N ALA A 150 5.24 8.66 -0.19
CA ALA A 150 5.28 8.00 1.12
C ALA A 150 5.46 9.02 2.26
N VAL A 151 4.68 8.86 3.33
CA VAL A 151 4.79 9.70 4.53
C VAL A 151 4.73 8.86 5.79
N LEU A 152 5.36 9.34 6.86
CA LEU A 152 5.31 8.66 8.15
C LEU A 152 4.09 9.13 8.98
N PRO A 153 3.55 8.26 9.85
CA PRO A 153 2.56 8.65 10.86
C PRO A 153 3.05 9.83 11.71
N ASP A 154 2.13 10.65 12.20
CA ASP A 154 2.46 11.91 12.88
C ASP A 154 3.22 11.69 14.21
N GLU A 155 3.13 10.49 14.77
CA GLU A 155 3.76 10.11 16.03
C GLU A 155 5.21 9.61 15.89
N VAL A 156 5.66 9.34 14.67
CA VAL A 156 7.01 8.82 14.41
C VAL A 156 8.02 9.97 14.37
N THR A 157 9.12 9.86 15.10
CA THR A 157 10.20 10.84 15.02
C THR A 157 11.03 10.64 13.75
N ILE A 158 11.30 11.72 13.02
CA ILE A 158 12.10 11.71 11.80
C ILE A 158 13.55 12.08 12.14
N ASP A 159 14.50 11.27 11.69
CA ASP A 159 15.93 11.53 11.89
C ASP A 159 16.38 12.76 11.08
N GLU A 160 17.20 13.61 11.71
CA GLU A 160 17.75 14.79 11.06
C GLU A 160 18.61 14.40 9.84
N GLY A 161 18.27 14.95 8.67
CA GLY A 161 18.96 14.68 7.41
C GLY A 161 18.39 13.50 6.61
N SER A 162 17.35 12.83 7.10
CA SER A 162 16.57 11.88 6.29
C SER A 162 15.70 12.62 5.25
N SER A 163 15.33 11.90 4.19
CA SER A 163 14.37 12.38 3.18
C SER A 163 12.92 12.08 3.56
N GLU A 164 12.68 11.52 4.74
CA GLU A 164 11.36 11.14 5.22
C GLU A 164 10.58 12.39 5.66
N ARG A 165 9.25 12.33 5.58
CA ARG A 165 8.39 13.46 5.93
C ARG A 165 7.08 12.99 6.54
N HIS A 166 6.44 13.88 7.29
CA HIS A 166 5.04 13.74 7.66
C HIS A 166 4.12 14.25 6.55
N TRP A 167 2.85 13.90 6.69
CA TRP A 167 1.81 14.44 5.84
C TRP A 167 1.59 15.93 6.11
N SER A 168 1.26 16.70 5.07
CA SER A 168 0.73 18.06 5.22
C SER A 168 -0.38 18.29 4.19
N PRO A 169 -1.30 19.24 4.43
CA PRO A 169 -2.36 19.57 3.46
C PRO A 169 -1.82 20.00 2.10
N GLU A 170 -0.68 20.69 2.07
CA GLU A 170 -0.08 21.26 0.86
C GLU A 170 0.64 20.22 -0.01
N LEU A 171 1.29 19.25 0.63
CA LEU A 171 2.10 18.23 -0.06
C LEU A 171 1.39 16.88 -0.18
N GLY A 172 0.34 16.64 0.59
CA GLY A 172 -0.34 15.36 0.62
C GLY A 172 0.56 14.21 1.08
N GLY A 173 0.31 13.01 0.55
CA GLY A 173 1.07 11.80 0.84
C GLY A 173 0.25 10.66 1.45
N CYS A 174 0.84 9.46 1.43
CA CYS A 174 0.25 8.20 1.83
C CYS A 174 1.08 7.47 2.91
N GLU A 175 0.50 7.32 4.10
CA GLU A 175 1.11 6.49 5.16
C GLU A 175 1.12 5.00 4.85
N GLY A 176 0.27 4.57 3.91
CA GLY A 176 0.15 3.17 3.57
C GLY A 176 1.30 2.66 2.71
N ILE A 177 2.10 3.56 2.12
CA ILE A 177 3.27 3.19 1.34
C ILE A 177 4.41 2.89 2.31
N ALA A 178 4.90 1.65 2.30
CA ALA A 178 6.05 1.30 3.11
C ALA A 178 7.31 1.88 2.48
N VAL A 179 7.97 2.81 3.18
CA VAL A 179 9.37 3.14 2.94
C VAL A 179 10.20 2.08 3.65
N THR A 180 11.04 1.34 2.91
CA THR A 180 12.06 0.49 3.53
C THR A 180 12.99 1.39 4.32
N THR A 181 12.76 1.50 5.61
CA THR A 181 13.72 2.08 6.53
C THR A 181 14.97 1.23 6.41
N THR A 182 16.07 1.79 5.93
CA THR A 182 17.39 1.17 5.98
C THR A 182 17.83 1.08 7.43
N ASN A 183 17.25 0.14 8.17
CA ASN A 183 17.79 -0.44 9.38
C ASN A 183 17.42 -1.92 9.33
N GLU A 184 18.04 -2.61 8.37
CA GLU A 184 18.22 -4.04 8.47
C GLU A 184 18.87 -4.34 9.82
N ILE A 185 18.18 -5.21 10.55
CA ILE A 185 18.61 -5.86 11.77
C ILE A 185 20.06 -6.35 11.55
N LYS A 186 21.04 -5.68 12.16
CA LYS A 186 22.33 -6.31 12.43
C LYS A 186 22.10 -7.34 13.54
N GLU A 187 21.60 -8.51 13.16
CA GLU A 187 21.79 -9.70 13.97
C GLU A 187 23.30 -9.88 14.12
N GLY A 188 23.76 -9.86 15.36
CA GLY A 188 25.18 -9.87 15.69
C GLY A 188 25.90 -11.01 14.99
N GLU A 189 26.94 -10.65 14.24
CA GLU A 189 28.06 -11.55 13.96
C GLU A 189 28.66 -11.95 15.31
N ALA A 190 28.24 -13.11 15.82
CA ALA A 190 29.00 -13.83 16.81
C ALA A 190 30.30 -14.27 16.14
N SER A 191 31.37 -13.54 16.41
CA SER A 191 32.73 -13.96 16.08
C SER A 191 33.04 -15.24 16.85
N ASP A 192 33.11 -16.35 16.13
CA ASP A 192 33.79 -17.56 16.58
C ASP A 192 35.24 -17.19 16.87
N SER A 193 35.62 -17.24 18.14
CA SER A 193 37.01 -17.32 18.58
C SER A 193 37.17 -18.66 19.24
N ASP A 194 37.87 -19.54 18.53
CA ASP A 194 38.46 -20.75 19.08
C ASP A 194 39.38 -20.35 20.26
N ASP A 195 39.10 -20.88 21.45
CA ASP A 195 40.15 -21.15 22.43
C ASP A 195 39.73 -22.33 23.33
N GLU A 196 40.38 -23.44 23.04
CA GLU A 196 40.29 -24.74 23.68
C GLU A 196 41.28 -24.78 24.86
N GLN A 197 40.81 -24.74 26.12
CA GLN A 197 41.58 -25.24 27.28
C GLN A 197 40.70 -25.89 28.35
N GLU A 198 40.76 -27.21 28.37
CA GLU A 198 40.74 -28.14 29.50
C GLU A 198 40.59 -27.57 30.94
N SER A 199 39.60 -28.08 31.69
CA SER A 199 39.86 -28.92 32.88
C SER A 199 38.58 -29.22 33.68
N THR A 200 38.20 -30.50 33.67
CA THR A 200 37.70 -31.29 34.80
C THR A 200 37.19 -30.57 36.06
N LEU A 201 35.87 -30.65 36.35
CA LEU A 201 35.37 -31.13 37.65
C LEU A 201 33.83 -31.36 37.66
N PHE A 202 33.43 -32.63 37.79
CA PHE A 202 32.23 -33.13 38.46
C PHE A 202 30.81 -32.74 37.99
N LYS A 203 30.25 -33.63 37.15
CA LYS A 203 28.82 -33.98 37.16
C LYS A 203 28.50 -34.89 38.36
N GLU A 204 27.92 -34.33 39.40
CA GLU A 204 27.09 -35.02 40.42
C GLU A 204 26.18 -33.91 41.00
N LYS A 205 24.87 -33.99 41.15
CA LYS A 205 23.92 -35.09 41.26
C LYS A 205 22.54 -34.58 40.87
N ARG A 206 21.83 -35.39 40.09
CA ARG A 206 20.36 -35.44 40.09
C ARG A 206 19.93 -36.32 41.27
N LEU A 207 18.75 -36.05 41.83
CA LEU A 207 17.96 -36.87 42.76
C LEU A 207 18.15 -36.71 44.28
N LYS A 208 17.02 -36.31 44.88
CA LYS A 208 16.43 -36.79 46.15
C LYS A 208 17.18 -36.39 47.43
N GLN A 209 16.54 -36.02 48.52
CA GLN A 209 15.16 -35.83 48.97
C GLN A 209 15.31 -35.07 50.31
N LYS A 210 14.18 -34.72 50.95
CA LYS A 210 14.00 -34.66 52.41
C LYS A 210 15.23 -34.80 53.32
#